data_AF-A0A497S7X9-F1
#
_entry.id   AF-A0A497S7X9-F1
#
_cell.length_a   1.000
_cell.length_b   1.000
_cell.length_c   1.000
_cell.angle_alpha   90.00
_cell.angle_beta   90.00
_cell.angle_gamma   90.00
#
_symmetry.space_group_name_H-M   'P 1'
#
loop_
_entity.id
_entity.type
_entity.pdbx_description
1 polymer ?
#
loop_
_entity_poly.entity_id
_entity_poly.type
_entity_poly.pdbx_seq_one_letter_code
_entity_poly.pdbx_strand_id
1 'polypeptide(L)'
;LVPITIEGVVSLLISTTIIFVSIVLSDAIIAHEMEAKEVLVMSFFAYFLTPLAQSLLARYIPFVGFILVPLFVWFVLGEIFLRKDSTTNMKVAILAFVIYQILIYSGIVSRVAGLVL
;
A
#
# COMPACT_ATOMS: atom_id res chain seq x y z
N LEU A 1 -10.81 7.06 -5.25
CA LEU A 1 -11.63 8.03 -4.49
C LEU A 1 -11.28 7.82 -3.02
N VAL A 2 -10.87 8.88 -2.30
CA VAL A 2 -10.66 8.79 -0.85
C VAL A 2 -12.00 8.39 -0.23
N PRO A 3 -12.07 7.33 0.58
CA PRO A 3 -13.32 6.87 1.12
C PRO A 3 -13.85 7.86 2.17
N ILE A 4 -14.90 8.60 1.82
CA ILE A 4 -15.62 9.50 2.76
C ILE A 4 -16.78 8.74 3.43
N THR A 5 -17.10 7.53 2.96
CA THR A 5 -18.16 6.67 3.50
C THR A 5 -17.63 5.71 4.56
N ILE A 6 -18.50 5.28 5.49
CA ILE A 6 -18.18 4.30 6.55
C ILE A 6 -17.63 3.01 5.93
N GLU A 7 -18.27 2.50 4.88
CA GLU A 7 -17.82 1.33 4.12
C GLU A 7 -16.41 1.48 3.57
N GLY A 8 -16.10 2.67 3.06
CA GLY A 8 -14.78 2.96 2.56
C GLY A 8 -13.72 3.06 3.66
N VAL A 9 -14.07 3.59 4.85
CA VAL A 9 -13.17 3.61 6.01
C VAL A 9 -12.89 2.19 6.52
N VAL A 10 -13.91 1.32 6.58
CA VAL A 10 -13.73 -0.09 6.95
C VAL A 10 -12.84 -0.82 5.91
N SER A 11 -13.11 -0.60 4.62
CA SER A 11 -12.28 -1.13 3.53
C SER A 11 -10.83 -0.67 3.62
N LEU A 12 -10.60 0.59 4.03
CA LEU A 12 -9.28 1.16 4.27
C LEU A 12 -8.56 0.42 5.39
N LEU A 13 -9.22 0.24 6.53
CA LEU A 13 -8.63 -0.44 7.69
C LEU A 13 -8.25 -1.88 7.36
N ILE A 14 -9.13 -2.59 6.64
CA ILE A 14 -8.86 -3.96 6.18
C ILE A 14 -7.65 -3.97 5.24
N SER A 15 -7.63 -3.10 4.21
CA SER A 15 -6.53 -3.05 3.24
C SER A 15 -5.19 -2.74 3.91
N THR A 16 -5.19 -1.73 4.77
CA THR A 16 -3.99 -1.29 5.49
C THR A 16 -3.48 -2.39 6.41
N THR A 17 -4.39 -3.08 7.10
CA THR A 17 -4.04 -4.22 7.98
C THR A 17 -3.44 -5.37 7.17
N ILE A 18 -4.04 -5.75 6.03
CA ILE A 18 -3.51 -6.84 5.21
C ILE A 18 -2.12 -6.49 4.68
N ILE A 19 -1.91 -5.27 4.17
CA ILE A 19 -0.59 -4.85 3.67
C ILE A 19 0.43 -4.84 4.82
N PHE A 20 0.07 -4.24 5.96
CA PHE A 20 0.91 -4.22 7.15
C PHE A 20 1.33 -5.63 7.58
N VAL A 21 0.37 -6.53 7.78
CA VAL A 21 0.63 -7.93 8.16
C VAL A 21 1.50 -8.63 7.12
N SER A 22 1.23 -8.43 5.83
CA SER A 22 2.00 -9.08 4.77
C SER A 22 3.44 -8.60 4.71
N ILE A 23 3.70 -7.30 4.93
CA ILE A 23 5.05 -6.75 5.02
C ILE A 23 5.75 -7.27 6.27
N VAL A 24 5.08 -7.27 7.43
CA VAL A 24 5.65 -7.81 8.69
C VAL A 24 5.97 -9.30 8.57
N LEU A 25 5.11 -10.10 7.93
CA LEU A 25 5.42 -11.51 7.68
C LEU A 25 6.61 -11.68 6.73
N SER A 26 6.80 -10.72 5.82
CA SER A 26 7.90 -10.75 4.87
C SER A 26 9.21 -10.22 5.46
N ASP A 27 9.17 -9.54 6.61
CA ASP A 27 10.34 -9.18 7.43
C ASP A 27 11.23 -10.40 7.68
N ALA A 28 10.61 -11.50 8.14
CA ALA A 28 11.27 -12.77 8.40
C ALA A 28 11.98 -13.38 7.18
N ILE A 29 11.65 -12.94 5.96
CA ILE A 29 12.18 -13.47 4.70
C ILE A 29 13.12 -12.49 4.00
N ILE A 30 12.80 -11.19 4.02
CA ILE A 30 13.39 -10.18 3.15
C ILE A 30 14.26 -9.20 3.93
N ALA A 31 13.77 -8.75 5.08
CA ALA A 31 14.30 -7.61 5.80
C ALA A 31 14.28 -7.98 7.26
N HIS A 32 15.33 -8.58 7.79
CA HIS A 32 15.32 -8.95 9.21
C HIS A 32 15.31 -7.65 10.05
N GLU A 33 14.44 -7.57 11.06
CA GLU A 33 14.38 -6.49 12.05
C GLU A 33 13.79 -5.15 11.57
N MET A 34 12.74 -5.13 10.74
CA MET A 34 11.99 -3.88 10.53
C MET A 34 11.09 -3.56 11.73
N GLU A 35 11.01 -2.28 12.08
CA GLU A 35 10.11 -1.85 13.14
C GLU A 35 8.66 -1.87 12.63
N ALA A 36 7.80 -2.66 13.29
CA ALA A 36 6.38 -2.74 12.95
C ALA A 36 5.70 -1.36 12.91
N LYS A 37 6.15 -0.41 13.74
CA LYS A 37 5.66 0.97 13.72
C LYS A 37 5.90 1.66 12.37
N GLU A 38 7.09 1.51 11.80
CA GLU A 38 7.47 2.14 10.53
C GLU A 38 6.66 1.55 9.37
N VAL A 39 6.47 0.22 9.37
CA VAL A 39 5.64 -0.48 8.38
C VAL A 39 4.18 -0.04 8.43
N LEU A 40 3.63 0.10 9.64
CA LEU A 40 2.26 0.55 9.83
C LEU A 40 2.06 1.97 9.28
N VAL A 41 2.98 2.88 9.63
CA VAL A 41 2.96 4.26 9.16
C VAL A 41 3.08 4.32 7.64
N MET A 42 4.03 3.59 7.06
CA MET A 42 4.21 3.49 5.60
C MET A 42 2.93 2.99 4.92
N SER A 43 2.34 1.90 5.41
CA SER A 43 1.15 1.29 4.82
C SER A 43 -0.05 2.23 4.86
N PHE A 44 -0.22 2.96 5.96
CA PHE A 44 -1.27 3.96 6.12
C PHE A 44 -1.07 5.14 5.14
N PHE A 45 0.13 5.72 5.09
CA PHE A 45 0.42 6.82 4.16
C PHE A 45 0.28 6.39 2.71
N ALA A 46 0.73 5.19 2.36
CA ALA A 46 0.63 4.67 1.00
C ALA A 46 -0.84 4.56 0.56
N TYR A 47 -1.74 4.13 1.44
CA TYR A 47 -3.16 4.04 1.13
C TYR A 47 -3.77 5.41 0.77
N PHE A 48 -3.37 6.49 1.45
CA PHE A 48 -3.87 7.83 1.16
C PHE A 48 -3.18 8.46 -0.04
N LEU A 49 -1.85 8.39 -0.09
CA LEU A 49 -1.05 9.08 -1.09
C LEU A 49 -1.15 8.44 -2.46
N THR A 50 -1.30 7.11 -2.54
CA THR A 50 -1.39 6.41 -3.82
C THR A 50 -2.59 6.84 -4.68
N PRO A 51 -3.85 6.79 -4.19
CA PRO A 51 -5.00 7.24 -4.97
C PRO A 51 -4.98 8.75 -5.25
N LEU A 52 -4.43 9.55 -4.33
CA LEU A 52 -4.23 10.99 -4.56
C LEU A 52 -3.24 11.23 -5.70
N ALA A 53 -2.06 10.63 -5.64
CA ALA A 53 -1.03 10.71 -6.67
C ALA A 53 -1.56 10.21 -8.02
N GLN A 54 -2.28 9.08 -8.04
CA GLN A 54 -2.94 8.58 -9.24
C GLN A 54 -3.94 9.59 -9.79
N SER A 55 -4.82 10.16 -8.95
CA SER A 55 -5.84 11.11 -9.43
C SER A 55 -5.23 12.40 -10.01
N LEU A 56 -4.14 12.89 -9.43
CA LEU A 56 -3.43 14.07 -9.91
C LEU A 56 -2.70 13.81 -11.23
N LEU A 57 -2.09 12.63 -11.36
CA LEU A 57 -1.25 12.28 -12.51
C LEU A 57 -2.01 11.57 -13.65
N ALA A 58 -3.22 11.07 -13.39
CA ALA A 58 -4.06 10.41 -14.40
C ALA A 58 -4.36 11.30 -15.61
N ARG A 59 -4.33 12.63 -15.44
CA ARG A 59 -4.52 13.61 -16.52
C ARG A 59 -3.30 13.74 -17.44
N TYR A 60 -2.12 13.39 -16.95
CA TYR A 60 -0.85 13.59 -17.66
C TYR A 60 -0.27 12.28 -18.22
N ILE A 61 -0.53 11.14 -17.57
CA ILE A 61 0.00 9.84 -17.97
C ILE A 61 -1.15 8.81 -18.04
N PRO A 62 -1.92 8.79 -19.15
CA PRO A 62 -3.01 7.85 -19.32
C PRO A 62 -2.48 6.40 -19.41
N PHE A 63 -3.28 5.43 -18.93
CA PHE A 63 -3.00 3.99 -18.87
C PHE A 63 -1.82 3.55 -18.01
N VAL A 64 -0.61 4.06 -18.25
CA VAL A 64 0.62 3.64 -17.55
C VAL A 64 0.67 4.20 -16.12
N GLY A 65 -0.01 5.33 -15.88
CA GLY A 65 -0.10 5.96 -14.57
C GLY A 65 -0.75 5.09 -13.50
N PHE A 66 -1.60 4.13 -13.87
CA PHE A 66 -2.25 3.23 -12.89
C PHE A 66 -1.29 2.25 -12.23
N ILE A 67 -0.18 1.90 -12.91
CA ILE A 67 0.83 0.95 -12.40
C ILE A 67 2.05 1.70 -11.89
N LEU A 68 2.59 2.64 -12.68
CA LEU A 68 3.84 3.31 -12.34
C LEU A 68 3.69 4.30 -11.18
N VAL A 69 2.55 5.00 -11.07
CA VAL A 69 2.37 5.99 -10.00
C VAL A 69 2.31 5.31 -8.63
N PRO A 70 1.48 4.27 -8.41
CA PRO A 70 1.53 3.55 -7.14
C PRO A 70 2.90 2.98 -6.84
N LEU A 71 3.56 2.35 -7.82
CA LEU A 71 4.88 1.78 -7.61
C LEU A 71 5.88 2.84 -7.13
N PHE A 72 5.86 4.01 -7.76
CA PHE A 72 6.70 5.14 -7.35
C PHE A 72 6.36 5.63 -5.93
N VAL A 73 5.08 5.75 -5.58
CA VAL A 73 4.65 6.11 -4.22
C VAL A 73 5.16 5.09 -3.20
N TRP A 74 5.01 3.79 -3.47
CA TRP A 74 5.52 2.73 -2.60
C TRP A 74 7.03 2.78 -2.44
N PHE A 75 7.79 3.08 -3.50
CA PHE A 75 9.24 3.26 -3.40
C PHE A 75 9.64 4.46 -2.56
N VAL A 76 9.03 5.62 -2.80
CA VAL A 76 9.33 6.84 -2.04
C VAL A 76 9.02 6.64 -0.56
N LEU A 77 7.89 6.03 -0.23
CA LEU A 77 7.52 5.76 1.16
C LEU A 77 8.41 4.71 1.80
N GLY A 78 8.80 3.66 1.07
CA GLY A 78 9.75 2.66 1.55
C GLY A 78 11.09 3.29 1.95
N GLU A 79 11.63 4.17 1.10
CA GLU A 79 12.91 4.84 1.38
C GLU A 79 12.82 5.83 2.55
N ILE A 80 11.70 6.54 2.69
CA ILE A 80 11.50 7.51 3.79
C ILE A 80 11.32 6.81 5.14
N PHE A 81 10.54 5.72 5.19
CA PHE A 81 10.06 5.14 6.44
C PHE A 81 10.85 3.92 6.91
N LEU A 82 11.32 3.05 6.02
CA LEU A 82 11.94 1.78 6.43
C LEU A 82 13.40 1.92 6.87
N ARG A 83 14.09 2.99 6.44
CA ARG A 83 15.45 3.36 6.89
C ARG A 83 16.48 2.22 6.85
N LYS A 84 16.25 1.17 6.05
CA LYS A 84 17.21 0.10 5.77
C LYS A 84 18.04 0.45 4.53
N ASP A 85 18.88 -0.48 4.09
CA ASP A 85 19.58 -0.35 2.83
C ASP A 85 18.59 -0.24 1.66
N SER A 86 18.97 0.52 0.64
CA SER A 86 18.10 0.82 -0.51
C SER A 86 17.62 -0.46 -1.22
N THR A 87 18.41 -1.54 -1.22
CA THR A 87 18.01 -2.82 -1.84
C THR A 87 16.87 -3.48 -1.06
N THR A 88 16.96 -3.51 0.27
CA THR A 88 15.91 -4.02 1.14
C THR A 88 14.64 -3.17 1.04
N ASN A 89 14.76 -1.85 1.10
CA ASN A 89 13.61 -0.94 0.95
C ASN A 89 12.90 -1.16 -0.40
N MET A 90 13.67 -1.34 -1.47
CA MET A 90 13.13 -1.61 -2.80
C MET A 90 12.36 -2.95 -2.85
N LYS A 91 12.90 -4.02 -2.28
CA LYS A 91 12.22 -5.33 -2.23
C LYS A 91 10.90 -5.26 -1.46
N VAL A 92 10.92 -4.61 -0.29
CA VAL A 92 9.72 -4.44 0.54
C VAL A 92 8.68 -3.56 -0.17
N ALA A 93 9.10 -2.48 -0.81
CA ALA A 93 8.20 -1.62 -1.59
C ALA A 93 7.58 -2.35 -2.78
N ILE A 94 8.34 -3.18 -3.51
CA ILE A 94 7.82 -4.01 -4.61
C ILE A 94 6.79 -4.99 -4.08
N LEU A 95 7.11 -5.69 -2.99
CA LEU A 95 6.18 -6.63 -2.36
C LEU A 95 4.88 -5.93 -1.94
N ALA A 96 4.99 -4.81 -1.22
CA ALA A 96 3.85 -4.02 -0.78
C ALA A 96 2.99 -3.54 -1.96
N PHE A 97 3.63 -3.09 -3.04
CA PHE A 97 2.97 -2.74 -4.29
C PHE A 97 2.23 -3.92 -4.92
N VAL A 98 2.83 -5.11 -4.97
CA VAL A 98 2.18 -6.31 -5.53
C VAL A 98 0.95 -6.68 -4.71
N ILE A 99 1.07 -6.69 -3.38
CA ILE A 99 -0.07 -6.96 -2.48
C ILE A 99 -1.17 -5.91 -2.69
N TYR A 100 -0.80 -4.63 -2.77
CA TYR A 100 -1.73 -3.55 -3.04
C TYR A 100 -2.49 -3.75 -4.36
N GLN A 101 -1.80 -4.13 -5.45
CA GLN A 101 -2.46 -4.43 -6.72
C GLN A 101 -3.41 -5.63 -6.60
N ILE A 102 -2.99 -6.71 -5.93
CA ILE A 102 -3.84 -7.88 -5.69
C ILE A 102 -5.10 -7.49 -4.92
N LEU A 103 -4.98 -6.68 -3.87
CA LEU A 103 -6.12 -6.23 -3.07
C LEU A 103 -7.09 -5.39 -3.89
N ILE A 104 -6.58 -4.52 -4.77
CA ILE A 104 -7.40 -3.71 -5.67
C ILE A 104 -8.15 -4.57 -6.69
N TYR A 105 -7.46 -5.49 -7.38
CA TYR A 105 -8.06 -6.24 -8.48
C TYR A 105 -8.89 -7.44 -8.03
N SER A 106 -8.59 -8.03 -6.86
CA SER A 106 -9.33 -9.18 -6.34
C SER A 106 -10.74 -8.82 -5.85
N GLY A 107 -10.96 -7.56 -5.46
CA GLY A 107 -12.21 -7.13 -4.79
C GLY A 107 -12.44 -7.83 -3.46
N ILE A 108 -11.43 -8.47 -2.85
CA ILE A 108 -11.55 -9.14 -1.56
C ILE A 108 -11.95 -8.13 -0.48
N VAL A 109 -11.34 -6.95 -0.49
CA VAL A 109 -11.57 -5.91 0.51
C VAL A 109 -13.04 -5.47 0.55
N SER A 110 -13.64 -5.21 -0.62
CA SER A 110 -15.04 -4.79 -0.68
C SER A 110 -16.00 -5.90 -0.25
N ARG A 111 -15.71 -7.15 -0.62
CA ARG A 111 -16.49 -8.32 -0.17
C ARG A 111 -16.44 -8.49 1.35
N VAL A 112 -15.26 -8.34 1.96
CA VAL A 112 -15.11 -8.45 3.42
C VAL A 112 -15.78 -7.26 4.11
N ALA A 113 -15.61 -6.04 3.62
CA ALA A 113 -16.25 -4.86 4.20
C ALA A 113 -17.78 -4.97 4.18
N GLY A 114 -18.37 -5.48 3.10
CA GLY A 114 -19.82 -5.70 2.99
C GLY A 114 -20.37 -6.85 3.83
N LEU A 115 -19.54 -7.67 4.48
CA LEU A 115 -19.98 -8.67 5.47
C LEU A 115 -20.03 -8.10 6.89
N VAL A 116 -19.35 -6.97 7.14
CA VAL A 116 -19.18 -6.36 8.47
C VAL A 116 -20.14 -5.18 8.68
N LEU A 117 -20.78 -4.69 7.62
CA LEU A 117 -21.73 -3.58 7.59
C LEU A 117 -23.10 -4.05 7.10
#